data_AF-A0A8H3Z691-F1
#
_entry.id   AF-A0A8H3Z691-F1
#
_cell.length_a   1.000
_cell.length_b   1.000
_cell.length_c   1.000
_cell.angle_alpha   90.00
_cell.angle_beta   90.00
_cell.angle_gamma   90.00
#
_symmetry.space_group_name_H-M   'P 1'
#
loop_
_entity.id
_entity.type
_entity.pdbx_description
1 polymer ?
#
loop_
_entity_poly.entity_id
_entity_poly.type
_entity_poly.pdbx_seq_one_letter_code
_entity_poly.pdbx_strand_id
1 'polypeptide(L)'
;MCGTPIRDRSNVIFMTSIAAGTVALASVSVRTLSAIMQKSFGLDDVFALAAEAACLPVTVIQCITPQLGFGKDTWVVPQQHIYKVLRMTYGSQISYFICHGLTKLAFLFFFLRIFPSASTRRLIWVAISVSVLYTIGFASTMTFACMPISAVWTVWDGTRKPDYCINQNTFYLVAAAVNICLDFAIVLIPIPDLIKLNLSSRKKLFLCAIFGVGAITIVVSCVRLSAVAMYATSTNPMYDNLMSGVYSVLEINVGIICVSMPAFPRIVAVILPQCVVSTQSDSKPKFSDDDMPNSLYPSKPFRRKKSTMNSSLFDTTIMKTVDMDAESRPRDDEVNLVEIQKREAKTTARSLGASTTDSEEPHEPRSFYRA
;
A
#
# COMPACT_ATOMS: atom_id res chain seq x y z
N MET A 1 -44.70 4.74 -20.74
CA MET A 1 -44.50 3.54 -21.58
C MET A 1 -45.44 2.46 -21.05
N CYS A 2 -46.43 2.02 -21.84
CA CYS A 2 -47.33 0.94 -21.44
C CYS A 2 -46.85 -0.37 -22.08
N GLY A 3 -46.82 -1.47 -21.31
CA GLY A 3 -46.57 -2.82 -21.82
C GLY A 3 -45.11 -3.31 -21.78
N THR A 4 -44.15 -2.53 -21.29
CA THR A 4 -42.79 -3.05 -21.04
C THR A 4 -42.76 -3.85 -19.74
N PRO A 5 -42.14 -5.05 -19.72
CA PRO A 5 -42.01 -5.83 -18.49
C PRO A 5 -41.24 -5.01 -17.45
N ILE A 6 -41.76 -4.99 -16.21
CA ILE A 6 -41.10 -4.29 -15.10
C ILE A 6 -39.81 -5.02 -14.79
N ARG A 7 -38.68 -4.33 -14.93
CA ARG A 7 -37.37 -4.88 -14.63
C ARG A 7 -36.99 -4.51 -13.20
N ASP A 8 -36.55 -5.49 -12.44
CA ASP A 8 -36.10 -5.34 -11.06
C ASP A 8 -34.76 -6.05 -10.87
N ARG A 9 -33.74 -5.29 -10.47
CA ARG A 9 -32.42 -5.81 -10.10
C ARG A 9 -32.00 -5.36 -8.69
N SER A 10 -32.92 -4.83 -7.89
CA SER A 10 -32.67 -4.29 -6.55
C SER A 10 -31.96 -5.28 -5.62
N ASN A 11 -32.21 -6.58 -5.76
CA ASN A 11 -31.56 -7.62 -4.96
C ASN A 11 -30.04 -7.72 -5.21
N VAL A 12 -29.56 -7.42 -6.41
CA VAL A 12 -28.15 -7.59 -6.79
C VAL A 12 -27.27 -6.66 -5.95
N ILE A 13 -27.65 -5.39 -5.86
CA ILE A 13 -26.87 -4.41 -5.10
C ILE A 13 -26.93 -4.68 -3.60
N PHE A 14 -28.10 -5.05 -3.08
CA PHE A 14 -28.28 -5.39 -1.67
C PHE A 14 -27.37 -6.56 -1.24
N MET A 15 -27.43 -7.67 -1.98
CA MET A 15 -26.62 -8.85 -1.69
C MET A 15 -25.12 -8.57 -1.82
N THR A 16 -24.74 -7.81 -2.86
CA THR A 16 -23.34 -7.43 -3.09
C THR A 16 -22.81 -6.54 -1.99
N SER A 17 -23.58 -5.54 -1.54
CA SER A 17 -23.20 -4.64 -0.45
C SER A 17 -22.99 -5.37 0.87
N ILE A 18 -23.90 -6.29 1.24
CA ILE A 18 -23.74 -7.07 2.47
C ILE A 18 -22.55 -8.03 2.36
N ALA A 19 -22.46 -8.80 1.28
CA ALA A 19 -21.39 -9.78 1.12
C ALA A 19 -20.01 -9.12 1.06
N ALA A 20 -19.83 -8.09 0.22
CA ALA A 20 -18.55 -7.40 0.09
C ALA A 20 -18.20 -6.62 1.36
N GLY A 21 -19.17 -5.93 1.97
CA GLY A 21 -18.98 -5.15 3.19
C GLY A 21 -18.60 -6.02 4.39
N THR A 22 -19.23 -7.18 4.57
CA THR A 22 -18.88 -8.09 5.67
C THR A 22 -17.47 -8.67 5.52
N VAL A 23 -17.07 -9.03 4.30
CA VAL A 23 -15.72 -9.53 4.03
C VAL A 23 -14.67 -8.43 4.22
N ALA A 24 -14.94 -7.20 3.76
CA ALA A 24 -14.04 -6.06 3.97
C ALA A 24 -13.86 -5.74 5.45
N LEU A 25 -14.96 -5.64 6.21
CA LEU A 25 -14.94 -5.40 7.64
C LEU A 25 -14.17 -6.49 8.38
N ALA A 26 -14.41 -7.77 8.07
CA ALA A 26 -13.66 -8.88 8.65
C ALA A 26 -12.16 -8.77 8.33
N SER A 27 -11.83 -8.48 7.07
CA SER A 27 -10.44 -8.35 6.62
C SER A 27 -9.67 -7.25 7.37
N VAL A 28 -10.26 -6.05 7.51
CA VAL A 28 -9.65 -4.94 8.26
C VAL A 28 -9.58 -5.26 9.75
N SER A 29 -10.63 -5.85 10.32
CA SER A 29 -10.64 -6.24 11.73
C SER A 29 -9.49 -7.18 12.05
N VAL A 30 -9.31 -8.23 11.24
CA VAL A 30 -8.23 -9.21 11.44
C VAL A 30 -6.85 -8.54 11.23
N ARG A 31 -6.70 -7.67 10.22
CA ARG A 31 -5.48 -6.87 10.03
C ARG A 31 -5.14 -6.05 11.27
N THR A 32 -6.09 -5.28 11.78
CA THR A 32 -5.89 -4.38 12.93
C THR A 32 -5.58 -5.17 14.20
N LEU A 33 -6.31 -6.26 14.46
CA LEU A 33 -6.04 -7.14 15.61
C LEU A 33 -4.63 -7.73 15.52
N SER A 34 -4.22 -8.23 14.34
CA SER A 34 -2.86 -8.75 14.13
C SER A 34 -1.79 -7.69 14.37
N ALA A 35 -2.02 -6.44 13.94
CA ALA A 35 -1.08 -5.34 14.16
C ALA A 35 -0.95 -4.97 15.64
N ILE A 36 -2.05 -4.96 16.39
CA ILE A 36 -2.08 -4.69 17.82
C ILE A 36 -1.36 -5.81 18.59
N MET A 37 -1.66 -7.07 18.31
CA MET A 37 -1.03 -8.23 18.97
C MET A 37 0.49 -8.25 18.78
N GLN A 38 0.97 -7.78 17.63
CA GLN A 38 2.39 -7.73 17.31
C GLN A 38 3.06 -6.40 17.67
N LYS A 39 2.36 -5.48 18.34
CA LYS A 39 2.84 -4.12 18.67
C LYS A 39 3.43 -3.39 17.46
N SER A 40 2.82 -3.61 16.30
CA SER A 40 3.30 -3.24 14.97
C SER A 40 2.29 -2.31 14.27
N PHE A 41 1.52 -1.55 15.04
CA PHE A 41 0.50 -0.64 14.53
C PHE A 41 1.16 0.56 13.83
N GLY A 42 0.81 0.77 12.57
CA GLY A 42 1.39 1.82 11.73
C GLY A 42 0.35 2.78 11.15
N LEU A 43 0.81 3.81 10.44
CA LEU A 43 -0.07 4.73 9.70
C LEU A 43 -0.90 4.00 8.65
N ASP A 44 -0.35 2.95 8.03
CA ASP A 44 -1.07 2.09 7.09
C ASP A 44 -2.31 1.44 7.71
N ASP A 45 -2.27 1.07 9.00
CA ASP A 45 -3.42 0.53 9.72
C ASP A 45 -4.46 1.62 10.04
N VAL A 46 -4.02 2.84 10.39
CA VAL A 46 -4.90 3.98 10.63
C VAL A 46 -5.69 4.34 9.38
N PHE A 47 -5.01 4.46 8.23
CA PHE A 47 -5.67 4.78 6.97
C PHE A 47 -6.57 3.65 6.48
N ALA A 48 -6.24 2.39 6.75
CA ALA A 48 -7.12 1.26 6.43
C ALA A 48 -8.42 1.29 7.27
N LEU A 49 -8.33 1.59 8.57
CA LEU A 49 -9.51 1.79 9.42
C LEU A 49 -10.34 3.01 8.99
N ALA A 50 -9.68 4.10 8.63
CA ALA A 50 -10.36 5.29 8.11
C ALA A 50 -11.08 5.01 6.78
N ALA A 51 -10.46 4.21 5.88
CA ALA A 51 -11.08 3.78 4.64
C ALA A 51 -12.33 2.94 4.91
N GLU A 52 -12.26 1.97 5.82
CA GLU A 52 -13.42 1.17 6.24
C GLU A 52 -14.53 2.05 6.85
N ALA A 53 -14.17 3.00 7.71
CA ALA A 53 -15.13 3.95 8.29
C ALA A 53 -15.82 4.82 7.22
N ALA A 54 -15.11 5.20 6.16
CA ALA A 54 -15.67 5.92 5.01
C ALA A 54 -16.49 5.01 4.07
N CYS A 55 -16.20 3.70 4.04
CA CYS A 55 -16.94 2.69 3.28
C CYS A 55 -18.31 2.36 3.91
N LEU A 56 -18.39 2.33 5.25
CA LEU A 56 -19.62 1.96 5.98
C LEU A 56 -20.87 2.75 5.55
N PRO A 57 -20.85 4.09 5.42
CA PRO A 57 -22.00 4.85 4.91
C PRO A 57 -22.43 4.41 3.51
N VAL A 58 -21.49 4.10 2.63
CA VAL A 58 -21.78 3.62 1.28
C VAL A 58 -22.53 2.29 1.36
N THR A 59 -22.00 1.33 2.11
CA THR A 59 -22.64 0.01 2.30
C THR A 59 -24.04 0.15 2.90
N VAL A 60 -24.21 0.96 3.94
CA VAL A 60 -25.53 1.17 4.59
C VAL A 60 -26.53 1.81 3.62
N ILE A 61 -26.12 2.86 2.90
CA ILE A 61 -26.98 3.53 1.92
C ILE A 61 -27.43 2.53 0.84
N GLN A 62 -26.51 1.72 0.31
CA GLN A 62 -26.82 0.75 -0.75
C GLN A 62 -27.66 -0.45 -0.28
N CYS A 63 -27.76 -0.67 1.04
CA CYS A 63 -28.74 -1.61 1.61
C CYS A 63 -30.14 -1.00 1.74
N ILE A 64 -30.26 0.33 1.85
CA ILE A 64 -31.53 1.05 2.05
C ILE A 64 -32.16 1.46 0.71
N THR A 65 -31.37 1.98 -0.23
CA THR A 65 -31.86 2.48 -1.53
C THR A 65 -32.67 1.46 -2.35
N PRO A 66 -32.39 0.14 -2.32
CA PRO A 66 -33.19 -0.85 -3.06
C PRO A 66 -34.63 -0.96 -2.53
N GLN A 67 -34.81 -0.78 -1.21
CA GLN A 67 -36.13 -0.79 -0.56
C GLN A 67 -36.98 0.41 -0.98
N LEU A 68 -36.31 1.51 -1.36
CA LEU A 68 -36.94 2.72 -1.91
C LEU A 68 -37.15 2.63 -3.44
N GLY A 69 -36.80 1.52 -4.08
CA GLY A 69 -37.00 1.30 -5.51
C GLY A 69 -35.78 1.57 -6.40
N PHE A 70 -34.58 1.74 -5.84
CA PHE A 70 -33.34 1.79 -6.62
C PHE A 70 -33.09 0.44 -7.32
N GLY A 71 -32.84 0.45 -8.63
CA GLY A 71 -32.75 -0.77 -9.44
C GLY A 71 -34.07 -1.25 -10.04
N LYS A 72 -35.15 -0.49 -9.87
CA LYS A 72 -36.41 -0.64 -10.60
C LYS A 72 -36.52 0.43 -11.68
N ASP A 73 -37.36 0.19 -12.67
CA ASP A 73 -37.63 1.19 -13.68
C ASP A 73 -38.20 2.49 -13.08
N THR A 74 -37.67 3.65 -13.48
CA THR A 74 -37.97 4.97 -12.88
C THR A 74 -39.47 5.28 -12.83
N TRP A 75 -40.26 4.83 -13.81
CA TRP A 75 -41.71 5.09 -13.89
C TRP A 75 -42.56 4.24 -12.92
N VAL A 76 -42.00 3.22 -12.28
CA VAL A 76 -42.70 2.37 -11.29
C VAL A 76 -42.50 2.91 -9.86
N VAL A 77 -41.52 3.78 -9.65
CA VAL A 77 -41.13 4.27 -8.34
C VAL A 77 -41.88 5.57 -8.00
N PRO A 78 -42.51 5.68 -6.82
CA PRO A 78 -43.12 6.93 -6.37
C PRO A 78 -42.12 8.09 -6.34
N GLN A 79 -42.53 9.27 -6.81
CA GLN A 79 -41.65 10.44 -6.95
C GLN A 79 -40.93 10.81 -5.65
N GLN A 80 -41.61 10.72 -4.49
CA GLN A 80 -41.00 10.98 -3.19
C GLN A 80 -39.83 10.04 -2.87
N HIS A 81 -39.89 8.79 -3.32
CA HIS A 81 -38.79 7.85 -3.16
C HIS A 81 -37.63 8.17 -4.11
N ILE A 82 -37.92 8.66 -5.32
CA ILE A 82 -36.88 9.10 -6.27
C ILE A 82 -36.01 10.22 -5.66
N TYR A 83 -36.61 11.27 -5.08
CA TYR A 83 -35.83 12.33 -4.41
C TYR A 83 -34.96 11.78 -3.26
N LYS A 84 -35.50 10.85 -2.46
CA LYS A 84 -34.76 10.23 -1.36
C LYS A 84 -33.58 9.41 -1.87
N VAL A 85 -33.78 8.57 -2.88
CA VAL A 85 -32.73 7.76 -3.48
C VAL A 85 -31.64 8.65 -4.08
N LEU A 86 -31.99 9.65 -4.89
CA LEU A 86 -31.02 10.59 -5.47
C LEU A 86 -30.18 11.29 -4.39
N ARG A 87 -30.81 11.76 -3.32
CA ARG A 87 -30.12 12.42 -2.20
C ARG A 87 -29.18 11.47 -1.45
N MET A 88 -29.61 10.23 -1.21
CA MET A 88 -28.78 9.23 -0.52
C MET A 88 -27.61 8.77 -1.40
N THR A 89 -27.88 8.47 -2.67
CA THR A 89 -26.84 8.09 -3.64
C THR A 89 -25.83 9.22 -3.81
N TYR A 90 -26.27 10.48 -3.86
CA TYR A 90 -25.36 11.63 -3.86
C TYR A 90 -24.40 11.64 -2.68
N GLY A 91 -24.90 11.42 -1.45
CA GLY A 91 -24.06 11.29 -0.26
C GLY A 91 -23.06 10.13 -0.36
N SER A 92 -23.50 8.97 -0.86
CA SER A 92 -22.62 7.81 -1.05
C SER A 92 -21.49 8.06 -2.05
N GLN A 93 -21.70 8.90 -3.06
CA GLN A 93 -20.66 9.24 -4.05
C GLN A 93 -19.52 10.03 -3.41
N ILE A 94 -19.83 10.95 -2.49
CA ILE A 94 -18.81 11.72 -1.76
C ILE A 94 -18.00 10.79 -0.86
N SER A 95 -18.67 9.94 -0.07
CA SER A 95 -18.01 8.93 0.77
C SER A 95 -17.15 7.97 -0.03
N TYR A 96 -17.60 7.60 -1.23
CA TYR A 96 -16.88 6.75 -2.16
C TYR A 96 -15.52 7.36 -2.59
N PHE A 97 -15.48 8.63 -2.99
CA PHE A 97 -14.21 9.29 -3.36
C PHE A 97 -13.24 9.35 -2.18
N ILE A 98 -13.75 9.64 -0.98
CA ILE A 98 -12.96 9.67 0.26
C ILE A 98 -12.39 8.28 0.56
N CYS A 99 -13.22 7.24 0.48
CA CYS A 99 -12.81 5.85 0.69
C CYS A 99 -11.71 5.42 -0.30
N HIS A 100 -11.83 5.79 -1.58
CA HIS A 100 -10.81 5.55 -2.60
C HIS A 100 -9.46 6.18 -2.23
N GLY A 101 -9.48 7.44 -1.81
CA GLY A 101 -8.30 8.16 -1.36
C GLY A 101 -7.63 7.50 -0.17
N LEU A 102 -8.41 7.22 0.88
CA LEU A 102 -7.90 6.60 2.11
C LEU A 102 -7.31 5.20 1.87
N THR A 103 -7.93 4.41 0.98
CA THR A 103 -7.42 3.09 0.60
C THR A 103 -6.06 3.19 -0.09
N LYS A 104 -5.89 4.14 -1.02
CA LYS A 104 -4.60 4.42 -1.68
C LYS A 104 -3.54 4.86 -0.68
N LEU A 105 -3.91 5.74 0.26
CA LEU A 105 -2.99 6.19 1.30
C LEU A 105 -2.54 5.02 2.19
N ALA A 106 -3.44 4.13 2.59
CA ALA A 106 -3.09 2.93 3.34
C ALA A 106 -2.07 2.07 2.59
N PHE A 107 -2.26 1.86 1.28
CA PHE A 107 -1.29 1.16 0.44
C PHE A 107 0.07 1.85 0.34
N LEU A 108 0.08 3.18 0.15
CA LEU A 108 1.31 3.96 0.01
C LEU A 108 2.11 4.03 1.31
N PHE A 109 1.45 4.20 2.46
CA PHE A 109 2.11 4.13 3.77
C PHE A 109 2.64 2.73 4.04
N PHE A 110 1.95 1.69 3.58
CA PHE A 110 2.45 0.32 3.65
C PHE A 110 3.73 0.15 2.81
N PHE A 111 3.79 0.75 1.61
CA PHE A 111 5.02 0.75 0.80
C PHE A 111 6.17 1.52 1.44
N LEU A 112 5.92 2.67 2.09
CA LEU A 112 6.95 3.40 2.84
C LEU A 112 7.56 2.55 3.96
N ARG A 113 6.78 1.63 4.53
CA ARG A 113 7.22 0.74 5.60
C ARG A 113 8.10 -0.40 5.10
N ILE A 114 7.84 -0.92 3.90
CA ILE A 114 8.57 -2.07 3.33
C ILE A 114 9.84 -1.64 2.63
N PHE A 115 9.79 -0.56 1.84
CA PHE A 115 10.86 -0.22 0.91
C PHE A 115 11.76 0.87 1.49
N PRO A 116 13.01 0.55 1.88
CA PRO A 116 13.93 1.53 2.44
C PRO A 116 14.61 2.42 1.39
N SER A 117 14.56 2.05 0.10
CA SER A 117 15.20 2.75 -1.02
C SER A 117 14.80 4.23 -1.09
N ALA A 118 15.78 5.14 -1.02
CA ALA A 118 15.53 6.59 -0.99
C ALA A 118 14.86 7.10 -2.28
N SER A 119 15.17 6.51 -3.43
CA SER A 119 14.53 6.85 -4.71
C SER A 119 13.06 6.43 -4.73
N THR A 120 12.76 5.22 -4.27
CA THR A 120 11.40 4.69 -4.19
C THR A 120 10.56 5.45 -3.17
N ARG A 121 11.14 5.80 -2.01
CA ARG A 121 10.45 6.64 -1.01
C ARG A 121 10.07 8.02 -1.56
N ARG A 122 10.92 8.64 -2.38
CA ARG A 122 10.57 9.90 -3.08
C ARG A 122 9.37 9.70 -4.01
N LEU A 123 9.36 8.64 -4.81
CA LEU A 123 8.23 8.32 -5.70
C LEU A 123 6.94 8.06 -4.90
N ILE A 124 7.03 7.36 -3.77
CA ILE A 124 5.88 7.10 -2.90
C ILE A 124 5.33 8.41 -2.32
N TRP A 125 6.18 9.34 -1.85
CA TRP A 125 5.72 10.65 -1.37
C TRP A 125 5.05 11.48 -2.46
N VAL A 126 5.56 11.44 -3.69
CA VAL A 126 4.90 12.07 -4.84
C VAL A 126 3.52 11.43 -5.07
N ALA A 127 3.43 10.10 -5.07
CA ALA A 127 2.16 9.40 -5.25
C ALA A 127 1.16 9.67 -4.11
N ILE A 128 1.62 9.84 -2.86
CA ILE A 128 0.78 10.28 -1.74
C ILE A 128 0.20 11.66 -2.04
N SER A 129 1.05 12.63 -2.39
CA SER A 129 0.59 14.00 -2.70
C SER A 129 -0.42 14.02 -3.84
N VAL A 130 -0.17 13.28 -4.93
CA VAL A 130 -1.10 13.22 -6.06
C VAL A 130 -2.41 12.51 -5.67
N SER A 131 -2.36 11.47 -4.84
CA SER A 131 -3.56 10.77 -4.35
C SER A 131 -4.41 11.66 -3.45
N VAL A 132 -3.78 12.48 -2.59
CA VAL A 132 -4.49 13.48 -1.76
C VAL A 132 -5.14 14.54 -2.65
N LEU A 133 -4.41 15.08 -3.62
CA LEU A 133 -4.93 16.08 -4.56
C LEU A 133 -6.10 15.54 -5.37
N TYR A 134 -6.00 14.30 -5.86
CA TYR A 134 -7.10 13.60 -6.53
C TYR A 134 -8.33 13.52 -5.62
N THR A 135 -8.15 13.03 -4.40
CA THR A 135 -9.27 12.83 -3.45
C THR A 135 -9.97 14.14 -3.13
N ILE A 136 -9.20 15.18 -2.75
CA ILE A 136 -9.73 16.50 -2.42
C ILE A 136 -10.40 17.13 -3.65
N GLY A 137 -9.75 17.08 -4.81
CA GLY A 137 -10.26 17.68 -6.04
C GLY A 137 -11.58 17.07 -6.51
N PHE A 138 -11.66 15.74 -6.61
CA PHE A 138 -12.88 15.07 -7.05
C PHE A 138 -13.98 15.07 -5.99
N ALA A 139 -13.66 14.89 -4.70
CA ALA A 139 -14.66 14.94 -3.64
C ALA A 139 -15.27 16.34 -3.48
N SER A 140 -14.44 17.41 -3.54
CA SER A 140 -14.94 18.79 -3.48
C SER A 140 -15.79 19.14 -4.71
N THR A 141 -15.33 18.77 -5.91
CA THR A 141 -16.11 18.98 -7.15
C THR A 141 -17.46 18.25 -7.08
N MET A 142 -17.51 17.03 -6.54
CA MET A 142 -18.77 16.31 -6.36
C MET A 142 -19.66 16.97 -5.29
N THR A 143 -19.06 17.50 -4.22
CA THR A 143 -19.78 18.25 -3.17
C THR A 143 -20.41 19.53 -3.72
N PHE A 144 -19.75 20.19 -4.67
CA PHE A 144 -20.24 21.40 -5.34
C PHE A 144 -20.70 21.13 -6.78
N ALA A 145 -21.22 19.93 -7.04
CA ALA A 145 -21.59 19.51 -8.39
C ALA A 145 -22.67 20.39 -9.03
N CYS A 146 -23.54 21.01 -8.23
CA CYS A 146 -24.54 21.97 -8.69
C CYS A 146 -24.67 23.16 -7.74
N MET A 147 -25.14 24.29 -8.27
CA MET A 147 -25.52 25.48 -7.54
C MET A 147 -27.01 25.79 -7.84
N PRO A 148 -27.88 25.82 -6.80
CA PRO A 148 -27.64 25.38 -5.42
C PRO A 148 -27.39 23.86 -5.33
N ILE A 149 -26.71 23.38 -4.27
CA ILE A 149 -26.38 21.94 -4.08
C ILE A 149 -27.64 21.05 -4.11
N SER A 150 -28.77 21.58 -3.63
CA SER A 150 -30.06 20.89 -3.67
C SER A 150 -30.56 20.55 -5.07
N ALA A 151 -30.04 21.21 -6.10
CA ALA A 151 -30.37 20.92 -7.48
C ALA A 151 -29.99 19.49 -7.90
N VAL A 152 -28.93 18.91 -7.32
CA VAL A 152 -28.46 17.56 -7.70
C VAL A 152 -29.56 16.50 -7.59
N TRP A 153 -30.43 16.61 -6.58
CA TRP A 153 -31.53 15.66 -6.36
C TRP A 153 -32.91 16.22 -6.64
N THR A 154 -33.05 17.51 -7.02
CA THR A 154 -34.36 18.13 -7.27
C THR A 154 -34.67 18.42 -8.73
N VAL A 155 -33.66 18.47 -9.61
CA VAL A 155 -33.82 18.83 -11.03
C VAL A 155 -34.29 17.67 -11.91
N TRP A 156 -34.36 16.45 -11.37
CA TRP A 156 -34.68 15.23 -12.14
C TRP A 156 -36.06 15.26 -12.81
N ASP A 157 -37.02 16.03 -12.29
CA ASP A 157 -38.38 16.15 -12.80
C ASP A 157 -38.55 17.26 -13.86
N GLY A 158 -37.49 18.01 -14.16
CA GLY A 158 -37.49 19.13 -15.11
C GLY A 158 -38.30 20.37 -14.65
N THR A 159 -38.86 20.35 -13.45
CA THR A 159 -39.68 21.47 -12.92
C THR A 159 -38.83 22.63 -12.43
N ARG A 160 -37.57 22.35 -12.07
CA ARG A 160 -36.59 23.33 -11.59
C ARG A 160 -35.39 23.35 -12.51
N LYS A 161 -34.89 24.54 -12.82
CA LYS A 161 -33.63 24.73 -13.55
C LYS A 161 -32.54 25.12 -12.56
N PRO A 162 -31.39 24.43 -12.54
CA PRO A 162 -30.23 24.86 -11.75
C PRO A 162 -29.59 26.08 -12.39
N ASP A 163 -28.93 26.91 -11.58
CA ASP A 163 -28.10 28.01 -12.09
C ASP A 163 -26.86 27.45 -12.79
N TYR A 164 -26.27 26.41 -12.17
CA TYR A 164 -25.11 25.71 -12.70
C TYR A 164 -25.09 24.26 -12.22
N CYS A 165 -24.75 23.33 -13.10
CA CYS A 165 -24.44 21.93 -12.78
C CYS A 165 -23.31 21.43 -13.67
N ILE A 166 -22.40 20.64 -13.09
CA ILE A 166 -21.36 19.98 -13.87
C ILE A 166 -21.96 18.88 -14.77
N ASN A 167 -21.31 18.61 -15.89
CA ASN A 167 -21.64 17.43 -16.68
C ASN A 167 -21.17 16.17 -15.92
N GLN A 168 -22.12 15.49 -15.27
CA GLN A 168 -21.82 14.31 -14.45
C GLN A 168 -21.15 13.19 -15.25
N ASN A 169 -21.55 12.97 -16.50
CA ASN A 169 -20.95 11.92 -17.32
C ASN A 169 -19.46 12.19 -17.58
N THR A 170 -19.14 13.40 -18.05
CA THR A 170 -17.74 13.80 -18.27
C THR A 170 -16.94 13.75 -16.98
N PHE A 171 -17.52 14.21 -15.87
CA PHE A 171 -16.89 14.16 -14.55
C PHE A 171 -16.52 12.74 -14.13
N TYR A 172 -17.45 11.78 -14.19
CA TYR A 172 -17.17 10.39 -13.80
C TYR A 172 -16.19 9.72 -14.76
N LEU A 173 -16.24 10.02 -16.06
CA LEU A 173 -15.30 9.49 -17.05
C LEU A 173 -13.86 9.93 -16.74
N VAL A 174 -13.65 11.23 -16.51
CA VAL A 174 -12.34 11.79 -16.16
C VAL A 174 -11.87 11.26 -14.81
N ALA A 175 -12.75 11.24 -13.81
CA ALA A 175 -12.45 10.71 -12.49
C ALA A 175 -11.99 9.25 -12.54
N ALA A 176 -12.66 8.44 -13.37
CA ALA A 176 -12.34 7.04 -13.56
C ALA A 176 -11.01 6.83 -14.30
N ALA A 177 -10.78 7.57 -15.38
CA ALA A 177 -9.52 7.51 -16.13
C ALA A 177 -8.32 7.88 -15.25
N VAL A 178 -8.41 9.01 -14.52
CA VAL A 178 -7.34 9.43 -13.61
C VAL A 178 -7.14 8.42 -12.48
N ASN A 179 -8.21 7.86 -11.92
CA ASN A 179 -8.10 6.82 -10.88
C ASN A 179 -7.34 5.59 -11.39
N ILE A 180 -7.66 5.09 -12.59
CA ILE A 180 -6.98 3.94 -13.19
C ILE A 180 -5.49 4.26 -13.41
N CYS A 181 -5.17 5.43 -13.96
CA CYS A 181 -3.77 5.86 -14.15
C CYS A 181 -3.00 5.92 -12.81
N LEU A 182 -3.64 6.41 -11.74
CA LEU A 182 -3.03 6.42 -10.41
C LEU A 182 -2.82 5.01 -9.86
N ASP A 183 -3.80 4.12 -10.01
CA ASP A 183 -3.67 2.73 -9.56
C ASP A 183 -2.52 2.03 -10.28
N PHE A 184 -2.38 2.22 -11.60
CA PHE A 184 -1.22 1.74 -12.35
C PHE A 184 0.08 2.33 -11.83
N ALA A 185 0.16 3.65 -11.67
CA ALA A 185 1.37 4.32 -11.19
C ALA A 185 1.80 3.76 -9.82
N ILE A 186 0.87 3.57 -8.88
CA ILE A 186 1.15 3.03 -7.55
C ILE A 186 1.69 1.60 -7.63
N VAL A 187 1.09 0.73 -8.45
CA VAL A 187 1.55 -0.65 -8.65
C VAL A 187 2.94 -0.73 -9.30
N LEU A 188 3.28 0.25 -10.14
CA LEU A 188 4.59 0.30 -10.82
C LEU A 188 5.74 0.79 -9.93
N ILE A 189 5.47 1.44 -8.80
CA ILE A 189 6.51 1.99 -7.90
C ILE A 189 7.50 0.92 -7.40
N PRO A 190 7.08 -0.22 -6.83
CA PRO A 190 8.02 -1.17 -6.23
C PRO A 190 8.81 -1.98 -7.27
N ILE A 191 8.33 -2.14 -8.50
CA ILE A 191 8.87 -3.07 -9.52
C ILE A 191 10.38 -2.96 -9.73
N PRO A 192 10.95 -1.77 -9.92
CA PRO A 192 12.38 -1.64 -10.20
C PRO A 192 13.24 -2.13 -9.04
N ASP A 193 12.79 -1.95 -7.80
CA ASP A 193 13.48 -2.45 -6.60
C ASP A 193 13.39 -3.98 -6.53
N LEU A 194 12.27 -4.57 -6.98
CA LEU A 194 12.09 -6.02 -6.98
C LEU A 194 12.98 -6.72 -8.00
N ILE A 195 13.19 -6.12 -9.17
CA ILE A 195 14.04 -6.71 -10.22
C ILE A 195 15.50 -6.72 -9.80
N LYS A 196 15.94 -5.72 -9.02
CA LYS A 196 17.34 -5.57 -8.59
C LYS A 196 17.72 -6.45 -7.40
N LEU A 197 16.74 -6.99 -6.67
CA LEU A 197 16.97 -7.64 -5.39
C LEU A 197 16.82 -9.17 -5.51
N ASN A 198 17.91 -9.91 -5.26
CA ASN A 198 17.93 -11.38 -5.20
C ASN A 198 17.15 -11.88 -3.97
N LEU A 199 15.83 -11.86 -4.06
CA LEU A 199 14.93 -12.20 -2.97
C LEU A 199 14.68 -13.72 -2.87
N SER A 200 14.65 -14.23 -1.64
CA SER A 200 14.27 -15.62 -1.37
C SER A 200 12.84 -15.92 -1.86
N SER A 201 12.54 -17.16 -2.22
CA SER A 201 11.27 -17.55 -2.86
C SER A 201 10.01 -17.13 -2.09
N ARG A 202 10.08 -17.04 -0.76
CA ARG A 202 8.99 -16.54 0.10
C ARG A 202 8.71 -15.04 -0.10
N LYS A 203 9.75 -14.22 -0.29
CA LYS A 203 9.60 -12.79 -0.57
C LYS A 203 9.08 -12.56 -1.99
N LYS A 204 9.48 -13.39 -2.95
CA LYS A 204 8.94 -13.39 -4.31
C LYS A 204 7.44 -13.69 -4.35
N LEU A 205 6.98 -14.67 -3.54
CA LEU A 205 5.55 -14.99 -3.41
C LEU A 205 4.73 -13.83 -2.82
N PHE A 206 5.25 -13.16 -1.79
CA PHE A 206 4.60 -11.99 -1.18
C PHE A 206 4.46 -10.81 -2.15
N LEU A 207 5.51 -10.57 -2.95
CA LEU A 207 5.49 -9.58 -4.02
C LEU A 207 4.48 -9.92 -5.11
N CYS A 208 4.43 -11.19 -5.55
CA CYS A 208 3.43 -11.65 -6.51
C CYS A 208 2.01 -11.46 -5.98
N ALA A 209 1.79 -11.68 -4.68
CA ALA A 209 0.50 -11.43 -4.04
C ALA A 209 0.13 -9.94 -4.11
N ILE A 210 1.03 -9.03 -3.72
CA ILE A 210 0.78 -7.57 -3.78
C ILE A 210 0.48 -7.10 -5.21
N PHE A 211 1.19 -7.63 -6.19
CA PHE A 211 0.96 -7.31 -7.60
C PHE A 211 -0.35 -7.86 -8.14
N GLY A 212 -0.67 -9.12 -7.85
CA GLY A 212 -1.93 -9.73 -8.27
C GLY A 212 -3.12 -8.97 -7.68
N VAL A 213 -2.97 -8.50 -6.45
CA VAL A 213 -3.93 -7.66 -5.74
C VAL A 213 -4.12 -6.31 -6.44
N GLY A 214 -3.05 -5.62 -6.80
CA GLY A 214 -3.12 -4.37 -7.58
C GLY A 214 -3.74 -4.56 -8.97
N ALA A 215 -3.46 -5.69 -9.63
CA ALA A 215 -4.06 -6.03 -10.91
C ALA A 215 -5.58 -6.26 -10.80
N ILE A 216 -6.05 -6.92 -9.75
CA ILE A 216 -7.49 -7.13 -9.50
C ILE A 216 -8.19 -5.78 -9.34
N THR A 217 -7.64 -4.85 -8.55
CA THR A 217 -8.25 -3.52 -8.38
C THR A 217 -8.34 -2.76 -9.70
N ILE A 218 -7.31 -2.84 -10.56
CA ILE A 218 -7.33 -2.21 -11.88
C ILE A 218 -8.42 -2.81 -12.78
N VAL A 219 -8.58 -4.14 -12.79
CA VAL A 219 -9.62 -4.81 -13.57
C VAL A 219 -11.01 -4.36 -13.13
N VAL A 220 -11.25 -4.30 -11.82
CA VAL A 220 -12.53 -3.81 -11.28
C VAL A 220 -12.79 -2.35 -11.67
N SER A 221 -11.77 -1.49 -11.60
CA SER A 221 -11.85 -0.09 -12.06
C SER A 221 -12.21 0.03 -13.54
N CYS A 222 -11.64 -0.81 -14.40
CA CYS A 222 -11.93 -0.85 -15.84
C CYS A 222 -13.38 -1.31 -16.12
N VAL A 223 -13.85 -2.33 -15.40
CA VAL A 223 -15.25 -2.79 -15.51
C VAL A 223 -16.20 -1.67 -15.10
N ARG A 224 -15.92 -0.95 -14.00
CA ARG A 224 -16.73 0.22 -13.60
C ARG A 224 -16.75 1.30 -14.68
N LEU A 225 -15.62 1.63 -15.29
CA LEU A 225 -15.55 2.60 -16.38
C LEU A 225 -16.47 2.22 -17.54
N SER A 226 -16.53 0.93 -17.91
CA SER A 226 -17.44 0.45 -18.95
C SER A 226 -18.92 0.64 -18.57
N ALA A 227 -19.28 0.39 -17.30
CA ALA A 227 -20.64 0.60 -16.81
C ALA A 227 -21.04 2.08 -16.80
N VAL A 228 -20.12 2.98 -16.42
CA VAL A 228 -20.33 4.44 -16.49
C VAL A 228 -20.51 4.90 -17.94
N ALA A 229 -19.71 4.37 -18.86
CA ALA A 229 -19.83 4.69 -20.28
C ALA A 229 -21.17 4.24 -20.87
N MET A 230 -21.69 3.07 -20.44
CA MET A 230 -23.03 2.61 -20.83
C MET A 230 -24.15 3.48 -20.22
N TYR A 231 -23.97 3.99 -19.00
CA TYR A 231 -24.92 4.89 -18.36
C TYR A 231 -25.05 6.23 -19.11
N ALA A 232 -23.98 6.70 -19.76
CA ALA A 232 -23.93 7.96 -20.49
C ALA A 232 -25.04 8.13 -21.54
N THR A 233 -25.55 7.03 -22.09
CA THR A 233 -26.55 7.00 -23.17
C THR A 233 -27.92 6.52 -22.72
N SER A 234 -28.11 6.25 -21.42
CA SER A 234 -29.35 5.68 -20.89
C SER A 234 -30.46 6.69 -20.68
N THR A 235 -31.69 6.27 -20.98
CA THR A 235 -32.95 6.99 -20.71
C THR A 235 -33.60 6.63 -19.36
N ASN A 236 -33.06 5.65 -18.62
CA ASN A 236 -33.64 5.16 -17.36
C ASN A 236 -32.60 5.15 -16.22
N PRO A 237 -32.39 6.31 -15.57
CA PRO A 237 -31.29 6.50 -14.64
C PRO A 237 -31.38 5.61 -13.40
N MET A 238 -32.57 5.32 -12.87
CA MET A 238 -32.72 4.50 -11.65
C MET A 238 -32.37 3.02 -11.86
N TYR A 239 -32.64 2.49 -13.06
CA TYR A 239 -32.35 1.09 -13.39
C TYR A 239 -30.90 0.91 -13.85
N ASP A 240 -30.41 1.78 -14.72
CA ASP A 240 -29.08 1.62 -15.33
C ASP A 240 -27.94 2.09 -14.41
N ASN A 241 -28.20 3.05 -13.52
CA ASN A 241 -27.20 3.47 -12.51
C ASN A 241 -26.93 2.38 -11.46
N LEU A 242 -27.86 1.43 -11.26
CA LEU A 242 -27.71 0.35 -10.30
C LEU A 242 -26.40 -0.43 -10.51
N MET A 243 -26.09 -0.79 -11.75
CA MET A 243 -24.87 -1.57 -12.04
C MET A 243 -23.61 -0.77 -11.75
N SER A 244 -23.62 0.53 -12.02
CA SER A 244 -22.53 1.43 -11.61
C SER A 244 -22.34 1.39 -10.09
N GLY A 245 -23.44 1.46 -9.33
CA GLY A 245 -23.41 1.33 -7.87
C GLY A 245 -22.86 -0.02 -7.37
N VAL A 246 -23.24 -1.12 -8.01
CA VAL A 246 -22.71 -2.47 -7.70
C VAL A 246 -21.19 -2.51 -7.90
N TYR A 247 -20.69 -2.00 -9.04
CA TYR A 247 -19.25 -1.98 -9.30
C TYR A 247 -18.50 -1.05 -8.35
N SER A 248 -19.05 0.11 -8.01
CA SER A 248 -18.46 1.02 -7.01
C SER A 248 -18.32 0.36 -5.64
N VAL A 249 -19.35 -0.38 -5.20
CA VAL A 249 -19.31 -1.14 -3.93
C VAL A 249 -18.24 -2.23 -3.99
N LEU A 250 -18.20 -3.00 -5.08
CA LEU A 250 -17.18 -4.04 -5.24
C LEU A 250 -15.78 -3.45 -5.22
N GLU A 251 -15.55 -2.34 -5.92
CA GLU A 251 -14.24 -1.71 -6.01
C GLU A 251 -13.69 -1.24 -4.68
N ILE A 252 -14.47 -0.50 -3.88
CA ILE A 252 -14.01 -0.01 -2.58
C ILE A 252 -13.76 -1.16 -1.60
N ASN A 253 -14.65 -2.16 -1.56
CA ASN A 253 -14.52 -3.29 -0.66
C ASN A 253 -13.36 -4.20 -1.07
N VAL A 254 -13.21 -4.48 -2.37
CA VAL A 254 -12.05 -5.20 -2.91
C VAL A 254 -10.78 -4.44 -2.59
N GLY A 255 -10.72 -3.12 -2.82
CA GLY A 255 -9.58 -2.28 -2.45
C GLY A 255 -9.18 -2.38 -0.98
N ILE A 256 -10.16 -2.42 -0.07
CA ILE A 256 -9.93 -2.58 1.38
C ILE A 256 -9.43 -4.00 1.73
N ILE A 257 -10.00 -5.04 1.11
CA ILE A 257 -9.52 -6.42 1.27
C ILE A 257 -8.08 -6.53 0.76
N CYS A 258 -7.83 -5.92 -0.39
CA CYS A 258 -6.55 -5.84 -1.08
C CYS A 258 -5.48 -5.20 -0.18
N VAL A 259 -5.77 -4.05 0.46
CA VAL A 259 -4.79 -3.41 1.37
C VAL A 259 -4.56 -4.20 2.65
N SER A 260 -5.49 -5.10 3.00
CA SER A 260 -5.37 -5.98 4.16
C SER A 260 -4.59 -7.26 3.88
N MET A 261 -4.47 -7.67 2.61
CA MET A 261 -3.75 -8.90 2.23
C MET A 261 -2.31 -9.01 2.73
N PRO A 262 -1.51 -7.94 2.75
CA PRO A 262 -0.14 -8.04 3.24
C PRO A 262 -0.04 -8.35 4.74
N ALA A 263 -1.15 -8.26 5.50
CA ALA A 263 -1.22 -8.73 6.87
C ALA A 263 -1.57 -10.22 6.99
N PHE A 264 -2.05 -10.90 5.93
CA PHE A 264 -2.42 -12.32 6.01
C PHE A 264 -1.31 -13.29 6.43
N PRO A 265 -0.04 -13.13 6.03
CA PRO A 265 1.03 -13.99 6.53
C PRO A 265 1.18 -13.92 8.06
N ARG A 266 0.91 -12.75 8.66
CA ARG A 266 0.94 -12.55 10.11
C ARG A 266 -0.19 -13.31 10.80
N ILE A 267 -1.35 -13.40 10.14
CA ILE A 267 -2.56 -14.06 10.63
C ILE A 267 -2.40 -15.58 10.60
N VAL A 268 -1.85 -16.12 9.52
CA VAL A 268 -1.55 -17.57 9.40
C VAL A 268 -0.58 -18.02 10.49
N ALA A 269 0.42 -17.19 10.84
CA ALA A 269 1.38 -17.51 11.90
C ALA A 269 0.75 -17.56 13.31
N VAL A 270 -0.33 -16.81 13.55
CA VAL A 270 -1.04 -16.79 14.85
C VAL A 270 -2.06 -17.93 14.94
N ILE A 271 -2.77 -18.23 13.85
CA ILE A 271 -3.86 -19.24 13.85
C ILE A 271 -3.32 -20.66 13.65
N LEU A 272 -2.27 -20.84 12.85
CA LEU A 272 -1.69 -22.15 12.51
C LEU A 272 -0.17 -22.17 12.76
N PRO A 273 0.28 -22.13 14.03
CA PRO A 273 1.71 -22.18 14.35
C PRO A 273 2.40 -23.45 13.80
N GLN A 274 1.65 -24.55 13.63
CA GLN A 274 2.17 -25.83 13.15
C GLN A 274 2.48 -25.87 11.64
N CYS A 275 1.80 -25.05 10.82
CA CYS A 275 2.06 -24.97 9.38
C CYS A 275 3.33 -24.17 9.03
N VAL A 276 3.80 -23.29 9.93
CA VAL A 276 5.00 -22.46 9.73
C VAL A 276 6.27 -23.15 10.22
N VAL A 277 6.15 -24.09 11.17
CA VAL A 277 7.28 -24.80 11.81
C VAL A 277 7.75 -26.03 11.03
N SER A 278 7.00 -26.51 10.05
CA SER A 278 7.32 -27.74 9.31
C SER A 278 8.31 -27.52 8.15
N THR A 279 9.47 -26.90 8.37
CA THR A 279 10.62 -26.99 7.46
C THR A 279 11.97 -26.64 8.10
N GLN A 280 12.22 -27.08 9.33
CA GLN A 280 13.59 -27.42 9.74
C GLN A 280 13.63 -28.92 9.99
N SER A 281 13.91 -29.67 8.92
CA SER A 281 14.48 -31.00 9.08
C SER A 281 15.85 -30.78 9.69
N ASP A 282 15.96 -31.01 11.00
CA ASP A 282 17.21 -31.11 11.75
C ASP A 282 18.14 -32.11 11.03
N SER A 283 18.98 -31.63 10.13
CA SER A 283 20.15 -32.36 9.70
C SER A 283 21.14 -32.33 10.86
N LYS A 284 20.99 -33.28 11.79
CA LYS A 284 21.99 -33.53 12.84
C LYS A 284 23.37 -33.67 12.17
N PRO A 285 24.39 -32.91 12.57
CA PRO A 285 25.75 -33.26 12.18
C PRO A 285 26.08 -34.60 12.85
N LYS A 286 26.37 -35.63 12.05
CA LYS A 286 27.04 -36.84 12.54
C LYS A 286 28.44 -36.41 12.98
N PHE A 287 28.63 -36.22 14.28
CA PHE A 287 29.97 -36.21 14.85
C PHE A 287 30.40 -37.68 14.95
N SER A 288 31.40 -38.05 14.14
CA SER A 288 32.06 -39.34 14.26
C SER A 288 33.01 -39.26 15.45
N ASP A 289 32.60 -39.84 16.58
CA ASP A 289 33.50 -40.13 17.69
C ASP A 289 34.29 -41.40 17.34
N ASP A 290 35.45 -41.24 16.71
CA ASP A 290 36.52 -42.23 16.76
C ASP A 290 37.81 -41.47 17.10
N ASP A 291 38.52 -41.99 18.10
CA ASP A 291 39.83 -41.58 18.67
C ASP A 291 39.83 -40.57 19.84
N MET A 292 39.58 -41.08 21.07
CA MET A 292 40.57 -41.23 22.17
C MET A 292 39.86 -41.61 23.49
N PRO A 293 40.43 -42.48 24.34
CA PRO A 293 40.87 -41.91 25.63
C PRO A 293 42.09 -42.61 26.26
N ASN A 294 42.90 -41.82 26.98
CA ASN A 294 43.11 -42.07 28.41
C ASN A 294 43.77 -40.85 29.08
N SER A 295 43.02 -40.14 29.91
CA SER A 295 43.64 -39.49 31.07
C SER A 295 42.71 -39.62 32.28
N LEU A 296 43.31 -40.15 33.34
CA LEU A 296 42.76 -40.36 34.68
C LEU A 296 42.53 -39.02 35.36
N TYR A 297 41.28 -38.65 35.66
CA TYR A 297 40.93 -37.86 36.85
C TYR A 297 39.47 -38.13 37.24
N PRO A 298 39.14 -38.33 38.54
CA PRO A 298 37.76 -38.53 38.96
C PRO A 298 37.09 -37.16 39.24
N SER A 299 36.06 -36.80 38.47
CA SER A 299 35.17 -35.69 38.81
C SER A 299 33.91 -36.19 39.51
N LYS A 300 33.63 -35.60 40.68
CA LYS A 300 32.51 -35.91 41.58
C LYS A 300 31.15 -35.64 40.91
N PRO A 301 30.05 -36.32 41.32
CA PRO A 301 28.74 -36.06 40.74
C PRO A 301 28.17 -34.75 41.29
N PHE A 302 28.01 -33.74 40.43
CA PHE A 302 27.29 -32.52 40.80
C PHE A 302 25.78 -32.74 40.63
N ARG A 303 25.10 -32.78 41.77
CA ARG A 303 23.66 -32.90 41.95
C ARG A 303 22.93 -31.73 41.28
N ARG A 304 22.23 -32.01 40.17
CA ARG A 304 21.41 -31.01 39.44
C ARG A 304 20.18 -30.63 40.27
N LYS A 305 20.17 -29.43 40.85
CA LYS A 305 18.97 -28.81 41.44
C LYS A 305 17.96 -28.55 40.31
N LYS A 306 16.73 -29.08 40.45
CA LYS A 306 15.56 -28.61 39.68
C LYS A 306 15.32 -27.14 40.04
N SER A 307 15.70 -26.23 39.15
CA SER A 307 15.21 -24.85 39.16
C SER A 307 13.87 -24.84 38.46
N THR A 308 12.87 -24.37 39.18
CA THR A 308 11.54 -24.00 38.75
C THR A 308 11.60 -23.13 37.50
N MET A 309 10.88 -23.57 36.48
CA MET A 309 10.73 -22.92 35.18
C MET A 309 9.86 -21.67 35.37
N ASN A 310 10.49 -20.50 35.49
CA ASN A 310 9.79 -19.24 35.28
C ASN A 310 9.47 -19.15 33.78
N SER A 311 8.18 -19.14 33.45
CA SER A 311 7.68 -18.91 32.09
C SER A 311 7.85 -17.44 31.72
N SER A 312 9.02 -17.08 31.20
CA SER A 312 9.24 -15.80 30.49
C SER A 312 9.79 -16.03 29.08
N LEU A 313 9.34 -17.10 28.42
CA LEU A 313 9.63 -17.41 27.01
C LEU A 313 8.55 -16.83 26.11
N PHE A 314 8.44 -15.51 26.09
CA PHE A 314 7.73 -14.78 25.04
C PHE A 314 8.48 -13.48 24.80
N ASP A 315 9.75 -13.61 24.41
CA ASP A 315 10.48 -12.48 23.91
C ASP A 315 11.36 -12.87 22.71
N THR A 316 11.15 -12.12 21.62
CA THR A 316 12.14 -11.83 20.59
C THR A 316 12.70 -13.01 19.77
N THR A 317 11.88 -13.63 18.91
CA THR A 317 12.46 -14.37 17.76
C THR A 317 11.68 -14.25 16.44
N ILE A 318 10.37 -13.94 16.45
CA ILE A 318 9.59 -13.83 15.20
C ILE A 318 9.38 -12.35 14.78
N MET A 319 10.46 -11.58 14.74
CA MET A 319 10.54 -10.34 13.94
C MET A 319 11.98 -9.91 13.64
N LYS A 320 13.00 -10.69 14.04
CA LYS A 320 14.41 -10.43 13.70
C LYS A 320 14.84 -10.95 12.33
N THR A 321 13.95 -11.54 11.52
CA THR A 321 14.26 -11.87 10.12
C THR A 321 13.88 -10.77 9.13
N VAL A 322 13.62 -9.56 9.63
CA VAL A 322 13.62 -8.33 8.82
C VAL A 322 14.68 -7.36 9.36
N ASP A 323 15.82 -7.88 9.80
CA ASP A 323 17.04 -7.11 9.59
C ASP A 323 17.45 -7.38 8.13
N MET A 324 17.39 -6.31 7.33
CA MET A 324 18.28 -6.24 6.19
C MET A 324 19.68 -6.31 6.77
N ASP A 325 20.37 -7.43 6.59
CA ASP A 325 21.79 -7.35 6.29
C ASP A 325 21.89 -6.61 4.94
N ALA A 326 21.77 -5.29 5.03
CA ALA A 326 22.42 -4.41 4.09
C ALA A 326 23.89 -4.66 4.35
N GLU A 327 24.46 -5.57 3.57
CA GLU A 327 25.88 -5.54 3.25
C GLU A 327 26.13 -4.14 2.68
N SER A 328 26.39 -3.17 3.55
CA SER A 328 27.02 -1.93 3.18
C SER A 328 28.43 -2.34 2.76
N ARG A 329 28.57 -2.78 1.50
CA ARG A 329 29.85 -2.67 0.83
C ARG A 329 30.25 -1.20 1.02
N PRO A 330 31.36 -0.90 1.70
CA PRO A 330 31.89 0.45 1.63
C PRO A 330 32.05 0.78 0.15
N ARG A 331 31.64 1.99 -0.22
CA ARG A 331 31.91 2.53 -1.55
C ARG A 331 33.43 2.59 -1.66
N ASP A 332 34.02 1.61 -2.35
CA ASP A 332 35.46 1.53 -2.63
C ASP A 332 35.99 2.75 -3.40
N ASP A 333 35.08 3.61 -3.89
CA ASP A 333 35.37 4.84 -4.60
C ASP A 333 35.82 5.99 -3.67
N GLU A 334 35.32 6.06 -2.43
CA GLU A 334 35.67 7.15 -1.49
C GLU A 334 36.99 6.88 -0.75
N VAL A 335 37.29 5.61 -0.47
CA VAL A 335 38.57 5.18 0.12
C VAL A 335 39.71 5.33 -0.89
N ASN A 336 39.46 5.05 -2.18
CA ASN A 336 40.45 5.28 -3.23
C ASN A 336 40.79 6.77 -3.41
N LEU A 337 39.80 7.68 -3.35
CA LEU A 337 40.05 9.12 -3.49
C LEU A 337 40.87 9.69 -2.32
N VAL A 338 40.61 9.23 -1.09
CA VAL A 338 41.37 9.65 0.10
C VAL A 338 42.77 9.03 0.12
N GLU A 339 42.95 7.78 -0.33
CA GLU A 339 44.27 7.15 -0.46
C GLU A 339 45.10 7.74 -1.61
N ILE A 340 44.50 8.10 -2.75
CA ILE A 340 45.18 8.79 -3.85
C ILE A 340 45.61 10.18 -3.39
N GLN A 341 44.75 10.96 -2.73
CA GLN A 341 45.13 12.27 -2.18
C GLN A 341 46.22 12.18 -1.10
N LYS A 342 46.19 11.15 -0.23
CA LYS A 342 47.27 10.90 0.73
C LYS A 342 48.57 10.47 0.05
N ARG A 343 48.53 9.69 -1.03
CA ARG A 343 49.71 9.29 -1.81
C ARG A 343 50.31 10.46 -2.59
N GLU A 344 49.47 11.35 -3.14
CA GLU A 344 49.92 12.59 -3.79
C GLU A 344 50.57 13.54 -2.78
N ALA A 345 49.94 13.80 -1.62
CA ALA A 345 50.52 14.63 -0.57
C ALA A 345 51.84 14.06 0.00
N LYS A 346 51.95 12.74 0.11
CA LYS A 346 53.19 12.07 0.58
C LYS A 346 54.29 12.06 -0.48
N THR A 347 53.94 12.13 -1.76
CA THR A 347 54.91 12.23 -2.88
C THR A 347 55.43 13.67 -3.02
N THR A 348 54.57 14.68 -2.86
CA THR A 348 54.97 16.10 -2.82
C THR A 348 55.83 16.42 -1.59
N ALA A 349 55.54 15.85 -0.42
CA ALA A 349 56.39 16.00 0.76
C ALA A 349 57.77 15.34 0.61
N ARG A 350 57.86 14.26 -0.18
CA ARG A 350 59.13 13.56 -0.46
C ARG A 350 59.99 14.29 -1.49
N SER A 351 59.41 15.00 -2.45
CA SER A 351 60.15 15.81 -3.41
C SER A 351 60.69 17.12 -2.81
N LEU A 352 60.03 17.66 -1.79
CA LEU A 352 60.50 18.84 -1.04
C LEU A 352 61.50 18.52 0.07
N GLY A 353 61.57 17.26 0.54
CA GLY A 353 62.50 16.82 1.59
C GLY A 353 63.80 16.16 1.09
N ALA A 354 64.01 16.05 -0.23
CA ALA A 354 65.17 15.38 -0.82
C ALA A 354 66.23 16.34 -1.39
N SER A 355 66.16 17.63 -1.05
CA SER A 355 67.10 18.64 -1.55
C SER A 355 67.66 19.51 -0.44
N THR A 356 68.25 18.92 0.60
CA THR A 356 69.26 19.56 1.46
C THR A 356 69.86 18.50 2.39
N THR A 357 71.03 17.98 2.03
CA THR A 357 72.18 17.65 2.91
C THR A 357 73.11 16.73 2.10
N ASP A 358 74.10 17.32 1.45
CA ASP A 358 75.43 16.72 1.43
C ASP A 358 76.45 17.85 1.57
N SER A 359 77.21 17.71 2.63
CA SER A 359 78.26 18.57 3.15
C SER A 359 79.59 18.23 2.49
N GLU A 360 80.33 19.23 2.01
CA GLU A 360 81.80 19.19 2.03
C GLU A 360 82.42 20.59 1.98
N GLU A 361 83.49 20.72 2.76
CA GLU A 361 84.20 21.92 3.23
C GLU A 361 85.36 22.33 2.26
N PRO A 362 86.26 23.29 2.56
CA PRO A 362 86.59 24.38 1.65
C PRO A 362 88.01 24.31 1.04
N HIS A 363 88.22 24.96 -0.11
CA HIS A 363 89.55 25.46 -0.47
C HIS A 363 89.46 26.70 -1.39
N GLU A 364 89.95 27.83 -0.85
CA GLU A 364 90.42 29.04 -1.53
C GLU A 364 91.59 28.74 -2.52
N PRO A 365 92.17 29.73 -3.26
CA PRO A 365 91.70 31.07 -3.65
C PRO A 365 91.93 31.36 -5.17
N ARG A 366 91.34 32.44 -5.70
CA ARG A 366 92.07 33.48 -6.48
C ARG A 366 91.13 34.54 -7.06
N SER A 367 91.45 35.78 -6.71
CA SER A 367 91.05 36.99 -7.41
C SER A 367 91.53 36.97 -8.88
N PHE A 368 90.81 37.67 -9.77
CA PHE A 368 91.37 38.67 -10.69
C PHE A 368 90.26 39.35 -11.54
N TYR A 369 90.23 40.69 -11.45
CA TYR A 369 89.93 41.73 -12.45
C TYR A 369 88.50 42.16 -12.84
N ARG A 370 88.22 43.42 -12.46
CA ARG A 370 87.66 44.55 -13.24
C ARG A 370 87.41 44.30 -14.73
N ALA A 371 86.20 44.65 -15.18
CA ALA A 371 85.92 45.86 -15.98
C ALA A 371 84.44 46.20 -15.89
#